data_AF-A0A1E7Z3K1-F1
#
_entry.id   AF-A0A1E7Z3K1-F1
#
_cell.length_a   1.000
_cell.length_b   1.000
_cell.length_c   1.000
_cell.angle_alpha   90.00
_cell.angle_beta   90.00
_cell.angle_gamma   90.00
#
_symmetry.space_group_name_H-M   'P 1'
#
loop_
_entity.id
_entity.type
_entity.pdbx_description
1 polymer ?
#
loop_
_entity_poly.entity_id
_entity_poly.type
_entity_poly.pdbx_seq_one_letter_code
_entity_poly.pdbx_strand_id
1 'polypeptide(L)' 'MARSVPALADMTQRQLRDIRNQLPDADVSGDSDYAIRANAVSGVAQGLYNDQSWILRQIFPDTADHDWLVRQRGDD' A
#
# COMPACT_ATOMS: atom_id res chain seq x y z
N MET A 1 -2.44 7.32 -16.67
CA MET A 1 -2.75 7.96 -15.37
C MET A 1 -1.93 7.26 -14.30
N ALA A 2 -1.10 7.99 -13.55
CA ALA A 2 -0.38 7.41 -12.42
C ALA A 2 -1.39 6.93 -11.37
N ARG A 3 -1.33 5.65 -11.00
CA ARG A 3 -2.22 5.11 -9.97
C ARG A 3 -1.76 5.63 -8.61
N SER A 4 -2.53 6.51 -7.99
CA SER A 4 -2.26 6.98 -6.63
C SER A 4 -2.45 5.84 -5.63
N VAL A 5 -1.48 5.63 -4.76
CA VAL A 5 -1.61 4.69 -3.66
C VAL A 5 -2.69 5.22 -2.69
N PRO A 6 -3.74 4.45 -2.37
CA PRO A 6 -4.75 4.86 -1.40
C PRO A 6 -4.12 5.09 -0.02
N ALA A 7 -4.69 5.97 0.79
CA ALA A 7 -4.25 6.12 2.18
C ALA A 7 -4.64 4.90 3.01
N LEU A 8 -3.84 4.59 4.04
CA LEU A 8 -4.10 3.49 4.97
C LEU A 8 -5.55 3.49 5.50
N ALA A 9 -6.03 4.66 5.94
CA ALA A 9 -7.39 4.81 6.47
C ALA A 9 -8.46 4.44 5.44
N ASP A 10 -8.28 4.81 4.17
CA ASP A 10 -9.22 4.46 3.09
C ASP A 10 -9.26 2.95 2.85
N MET A 11 -8.09 2.30 2.91
CA MET A 11 -7.99 0.85 2.73
C MET A 11 -8.67 0.10 3.87
N THR A 12 -8.42 0.53 5.11
CA THR A 12 -9.04 -0.05 6.31
C THR A 12 -10.55 0.12 6.27
N GLN A 13 -11.05 1.32 5.91
CA GLN A 13 -12.49 1.57 5.80
C GLN A 13 -13.14 0.71 4.71
N ARG A 14 -12.50 0.55 3.54
CA ARG A 14 -13.01 -0.33 2.48
C ARG A 14 -13.09 -1.78 2.96
N GLN A 15 -12.05 -2.27 3.64
CA GLN A 15 -12.03 -3.61 4.18
C GLN A 15 -13.13 -3.83 5.24
N LEU A 16 -13.31 -2.89 6.17
CA LEU A 16 -14.36 -2.97 7.19
C LEU A 16 -15.77 -2.92 6.58
N ARG A 17 -15.97 -2.07 5.57
CA ARG A 17 -17.21 -2.05 4.79
C ARG A 17 -17.46 -3.41 4.15
N ASP A 18 -16.46 -4.01 3.54
CA ASP A 18 -16.60 -5.31 2.86
C ASP A 18 -16.86 -6.44 3.87
N ILE A 19 -16.23 -6.41 5.04
CA ILE A 19 -16.51 -7.32 6.16
C ILE A 19 -17.97 -7.19 6.61
N ARG A 20 -18.44 -5.96 6.87
CA ARG A 20 -19.82 -5.71 7.33
C ARG A 20 -20.86 -6.11 6.27
N ASN A 21 -20.53 -5.96 5.00
CA ASN A 21 -21.39 -6.40 3.90
C ASN A 21 -21.54 -7.92 3.83
N GLN A 22 -20.48 -8.68 4.16
CA GLN A 22 -20.51 -10.16 4.18
C GLN A 22 -21.05 -10.71 5.50
N LEU A 23 -20.79 -10.02 6.60
CA LEU A 23 -21.15 -10.39 7.96
C LEU A 23 -21.87 -9.20 8.62
N PRO A 24 -23.20 -9.08 8.44
CA PRO A 24 -23.98 -7.95 8.93
C PRO A 24 -23.92 -7.74 10.43
N ASP A 25 -23.54 -8.76 11.21
CA ASP A 25 -23.44 -8.69 12.66
C ASP A 25 -21.99 -8.48 13.17
N ALA A 26 -20.99 -8.45 12.27
CA ALA A 26 -19.58 -8.28 12.65
C ALA A 26 -19.32 -6.91 13.29
N ASP A 27 -18.78 -6.90 14.52
CA ASP A 27 -18.38 -5.65 15.18
C ASP A 27 -17.20 -5.00 14.46
N VAL A 28 -17.37 -3.76 14.03
CA VAL A 28 -16.37 -2.96 13.30
C VAL A 28 -16.03 -1.67 14.04
N SER A 29 -16.31 -1.59 15.35
CA SER A 29 -15.82 -0.49 16.21
C SER A 29 -14.30 -0.44 16.20
N GLY A 30 -13.72 0.72 16.55
CA GLY A 30 -12.27 0.93 16.46
C GLY A 30 -11.40 -0.02 17.30
N ASP A 31 -11.94 -0.56 18.39
CA ASP A 31 -11.30 -1.52 19.29
C ASP A 31 -11.67 -2.99 18.99
N SER A 32 -12.49 -3.25 17.97
CA SER A 32 -12.89 -4.60 17.61
C SER A 32 -11.74 -5.40 16.99
N ASP A 33 -11.79 -6.73 17.13
CA ASP A 33 -10.84 -7.64 16.48
C ASP A 33 -10.79 -7.43 14.95
N TYR A 34 -11.94 -7.15 14.32
CA TYR A 34 -12.01 -6.88 12.89
C TYR A 34 -11.31 -5.56 12.53
N ALA A 35 -11.46 -4.50 13.33
CA ALA A 35 -10.78 -3.23 13.11
C ALA A 35 -9.26 -3.36 13.27
N ILE A 36 -8.79 -4.04 14.33
CA ILE A 36 -7.36 -4.28 14.56
C ILE A 36 -6.76 -5.08 13.40
N ARG A 37 -7.43 -6.16 12.97
CA ARG A 37 -6.94 -6.99 11.86
C ARG A 37 -7.00 -6.26 10.52
N ALA A 38 -8.07 -5.50 10.25
CA ALA A 38 -8.19 -4.72 9.03
C ALA A 38 -7.08 -3.65 8.93
N ASN A 39 -6.74 -3.01 10.06
CA ASN A 39 -5.64 -2.06 10.12
C ASN A 39 -4.30 -2.74 9.78
N ALA A 40 -4.01 -3.88 10.42
CA ALA A 40 -2.78 -4.64 10.17
C ALA A 40 -2.66 -5.09 8.70
N VAL A 41 -3.72 -5.66 8.12
CA VAL A 41 -3.74 -6.11 6.72
C VAL A 41 -3.59 -4.93 5.76
N SER A 42 -4.27 -3.81 6.04
CA SER A 42 -4.14 -2.59 5.25
C SER A 42 -2.72 -2.01 5.33
N GLY A 43 -2.05 -2.10 6.48
CA GLY A 43 -0.66 -1.70 6.66
C GLY A 43 0.31 -2.50 5.78
N VAL A 44 0.12 -3.82 5.70
CA VAL A 44 0.90 -4.67 4.78
C VAL A 44 0.65 -4.26 3.32
N ALA A 45 -0.61 -4.08 2.92
CA ALA A 45 -0.95 -3.66 1.57
C ALA A 45 -0.33 -2.30 1.21
N GLN A 46 -0.38 -1.34 2.12
CA GLN A 46 0.24 -0.02 1.98
C GLN A 46 1.76 -0.13 1.76
N GLY A 47 2.44 -0.99 2.54
CA GLY A 47 3.86 -1.28 2.38
C GLY A 47 4.19 -1.81 0.99
N LEU A 48 3.39 -2.76 0.48
CA LEU A 48 3.58 -3.31 -0.87
C LEU A 48 3.40 -2.27 -1.97
N TYR A 49 2.40 -1.39 -1.86
CA TYR A 49 2.23 -0.32 -2.84
C TYR A 49 3.36 0.70 -2.82
N ASN A 50 3.89 1.00 -1.63
CA ASN A 50 5.03 1.90 -1.48
C ASN A 50 6.28 1.30 -2.11
N ASP A 51 6.54 0.02 -1.87
CA ASP A 51 7.65 -0.72 -2.46
C ASP A 51 7.56 -0.78 -3.99
N GLN A 52 6.39 -1.15 -4.53
CA GLN A 52 6.14 -1.13 -5.97
C GLN A 52 6.32 0.26 -6.58
N SER A 53 5.86 1.30 -5.88
CA SER A 53 6.04 2.69 -6.33
C SER A 53 7.50 3.13 -6.30
N TRP A 54 8.31 2.58 -5.39
CA TRP A 54 9.76 2.76 -5.41
C TRP A 54 10.40 2.03 -6.59
N ILE A 55 10.08 0.75 -6.81
CA ILE A 55 10.60 -0.05 -7.94
C ILE A 55 10.32 0.65 -9.27
N LEU A 56 9.08 1.11 -9.48
CA LEU A 56 8.67 1.78 -10.72
C LEU A 56 9.51 3.03 -11.02
N ARG A 57 9.94 3.77 -10.00
CA ARG A 57 10.81 4.94 -10.16
C ARG A 57 12.21 4.55 -10.66
N GLN A 58 12.69 3.36 -10.30
CA GLN A 58 14.03 2.90 -10.72
C GLN A 58 14.08 2.36 -12.17
N ILE A 59 12.94 2.13 -12.83
CA ILE A 59 12.88 1.55 -14.19
C ILE A 59 13.35 2.55 -15.25
N PHE A 60 12.98 3.83 -15.10
CA PHE A 60 13.35 4.86 -16.07
C PHE A 60 14.53 5.68 -15.53
N PRO A 61 15.60 5.87 -16.32
CA PRO A 61 16.76 6.65 -15.88
C PRO A 61 16.37 8.03 -15.36
N ASP A 62 15.45 8.71 -16.03
CA ASP A 62 15.02 10.07 -15.67
C ASP A 62 14.28 10.17 -14.31
N THR A 63 13.87 9.03 -13.73
CA THR A 63 13.16 8.96 -12.43
C THR A 63 13.89 8.13 -11.37
N ALA A 64 15.01 7.49 -11.73
CA ALA A 64 15.77 6.64 -10.85
C ALA A 64 16.59 7.49 -9.86
N ASP A 65 16.78 6.97 -8.64
CA ASP A 65 17.65 7.62 -7.67
C ASP A 65 19.12 7.57 -8.17
N HIS A 66 19.91 8.60 -7.86
CA HIS A 66 21.27 8.82 -8.43
C HIS A 66 22.19 7.58 -8.31
N ASP A 67 22.10 6.83 -7.21
CA ASP A 67 22.94 5.64 -6.99
C ASP A 67 22.58 4.47 -7.92
N TRP A 68 21.33 4.41 -8.40
CA TRP A 68 20.86 3.41 -9.36
C TRP A 68 21.12 3.83 -10.80
N LEU A 69 21.18 5.14 -11.07
CA LEU A 69 21.61 5.68 -12.37
C LEU A 69 23.04 5.25 -12.72
N VAL A 70 23.98 5.34 -11.78
CA VAL A 70 25.38 4.95 -12.00
C VAL A 70 25.50 3.46 -12.32
N ARG A 71 24.70 2.62 -11.64
CA ARG A 71 24.69 1.16 -11.85
C ARG A 71 24.08 0.75 -13.20
N GLN A 72 23.10 1.48 -13.73
CA GLN A 72 22.58 1.25 -15.09
C GLN A 72 23.56 1.68 -16.18
N ARG A 73 24.40 2.70 -15.90
CA ARG A 73 25.37 3.23 -16.85
C ARG A 73 26.61 2.32 -17.03
N GLY A 74 26.88 1.44 -16.08
CA GLY A 74 28.00 0.48 -16.13
C GLY A 74 29.37 1.09 -15.79
N ASP A 75 29.39 2.12 -14.94
CA ASP A 75 30.61 2.86 -14.54
C ASP A 75 31.22 2.36 -13.21
N ASP A 76 31.11 1.06 -12.90
CA ASP A 76 31.66 0.39 -11.70
C ASP A 76 33.17 0.09 -11.74
#